data_AF-A0A1B6B7I8-F1
#
_entry.id   AF-A0A1B6B7I8-F1
#
_cell.length_a   1.000
_cell.length_b   1.000
_cell.length_c   1.000
_cell.angle_alpha   90.00
_cell.angle_beta   90.00
_cell.angle_gamma   90.00
#
_symmetry.space_group_name_H-M   'P 1'
#
loop_
_entity.id
_entity.type
_entity.pdbx_description
1 polymer ?
#
loop_
_entity_poly.entity_id
_entity_poly.type
_entity_poly.pdbx_seq_one_letter_code
_entity_poly.pdbx_strand_id
1 'polypeptide(L)'
;MKAQSKIILSILLCLSLILFSGCARKSEEVIRAEIKAELEAEAEANQSNTNTEINTDAQVITGLITINPSPFEEGILLDEPIVFNGKSYSEIGFQDAYFSKYLDRTLFEYSPDGPILSGQYYNNIPISVSITKDSLRLDDRNLLSAQIDKIISINNHSDLIDRTQEDYSLEFYETVFNTMIEFSMDIATYPEDIHEFILYQTDSMFKTAVDKLIDSGKFIITDGDHYVLSDVSNPSEDQGQSIEYNLQDLKNGTAIAGLVVKGNQFKAGDSTVDYTLEGSTSISGELFYDAEFWEAYIFVFQDTELLNYKIKIEFPDQYIFDQTFSSCVIRNQEELEANLTAEEIELIKSGQSLKVTMLLKDISTSYMYQSEGGIGADFISLSRIQ
;
A
#
# COMPACT_ATOMS: atom_id res chain seq x y z
N MET A 1 -8.83 25.39 -25.92
CA MET A 1 -9.77 26.31 -26.63
C MET A 1 -9.15 27.25 -27.67
N LYS A 2 -7.82 27.46 -27.74
CA LYS A 2 -7.21 28.36 -28.77
C LYS A 2 -6.90 27.68 -30.13
N ALA A 3 -6.97 26.35 -30.22
CA ALA A 3 -6.64 25.60 -31.46
C ALA A 3 -7.85 25.38 -32.39
N GLN A 4 -9.04 25.10 -31.85
CA GLN A 4 -10.28 24.98 -32.65
C GLN A 4 -10.61 26.28 -33.40
N SER A 5 -10.24 27.43 -32.84
CA SER A 5 -10.36 28.73 -33.50
C SER A 5 -9.49 28.86 -34.75
N LYS A 6 -8.33 28.18 -34.84
CA LYS A 6 -7.41 28.26 -36.00
C LYS A 6 -7.85 27.35 -37.16
N ILE A 7 -8.49 26.22 -36.88
CA ILE A 7 -9.01 25.28 -37.90
C ILE A 7 -10.23 25.88 -38.58
N ILE A 8 -11.17 26.43 -37.81
CA ILE A 8 -12.35 27.12 -38.35
C ILE A 8 -11.93 28.32 -39.20
N LEU A 9 -10.90 29.07 -38.77
CA LEU A 9 -10.36 30.20 -39.52
C LEU A 9 -9.68 29.79 -40.85
N SER A 10 -9.00 28.65 -40.90
CA SER A 10 -8.36 28.14 -42.13
C SER A 10 -9.39 27.60 -43.14
N ILE A 11 -10.44 26.93 -42.67
CA ILE A 11 -11.53 26.44 -43.53
C ILE A 11 -12.30 27.63 -44.14
N LEU A 12 -12.58 28.67 -43.34
CA LEU A 12 -13.18 29.92 -43.83
C LEU A 12 -12.26 30.65 -44.82
N LEU A 13 -10.94 30.65 -44.60
CA LEU A 13 -9.97 31.25 -45.52
C LEU A 13 -9.95 30.51 -46.87
N CYS A 14 -9.93 29.18 -46.87
CA CYS A 14 -10.00 28.37 -48.09
C CYS A 14 -11.32 28.54 -48.85
N LEU A 15 -12.46 28.58 -48.16
CA LEU A 15 -13.76 28.87 -48.78
C LEU A 15 -13.85 30.28 -49.36
N SER A 16 -13.21 31.27 -48.73
CA SER A 16 -13.14 32.64 -49.25
C SER A 16 -12.23 32.77 -50.48
N LEU A 17 -11.15 31.99 -50.56
CA LEU A 17 -10.26 31.92 -51.71
C LEU A 17 -10.95 31.31 -52.94
N ILE A 18 -11.81 30.30 -52.74
CA ILE A 18 -12.61 29.67 -53.81
C ILE A 18 -13.69 30.62 -54.37
N LEU A 19 -14.19 31.57 -53.55
CA LEU A 19 -15.21 32.54 -53.97
C LEU A 19 -14.64 33.77 -54.70
N PHE A 20 -13.35 34.09 -54.55
CA PHE A 20 -12.75 35.30 -55.11
C PHE A 20 -11.79 35.09 -56.30
N SER A 21 -11.33 33.87 -56.58
CA SER A 21 -10.53 33.60 -57.78
C SER A 21 -11.42 33.20 -58.97
N GLY A 22 -11.89 34.21 -59.70
CA GLY A 22 -12.56 34.07 -61.00
C GLY A 22 -11.63 33.58 -62.11
N CYS A 23 -11.09 32.36 -62.01
CA CYS A 23 -10.33 31.71 -63.06
C CYS A 23 -10.60 30.21 -63.12
N ALA A 24 -11.08 29.78 -64.29
CA ALA A 24 -11.17 28.42 -64.80
C ALA A 24 -11.82 27.37 -63.88
N ARG A 25 -13.13 27.15 -64.09
CA ARG A 25 -13.82 25.93 -63.65
C ARG A 25 -13.13 24.72 -64.29
N LYS A 26 -12.27 24.01 -63.54
CA LYS A 26 -11.97 22.60 -63.85
C LYS A 26 -13.30 21.85 -63.85
N SER A 27 -13.53 21.00 -64.85
CA SER A 27 -14.77 20.22 -64.92
C SER A 27 -14.85 19.28 -63.71
N GLU A 28 -16.07 19.00 -63.27
CA GLU A 28 -16.35 18.10 -62.12
C GLU A 28 -15.68 16.72 -62.29
N GLU A 29 -15.47 16.29 -63.53
CA GLU A 29 -14.75 15.08 -63.91
C GLU A 29 -13.27 15.09 -63.51
N VAL A 30 -12.58 16.23 -63.65
CA VAL A 30 -11.16 16.36 -63.27
C VAL A 30 -10.99 16.31 -61.76
N ILE A 31 -11.92 16.92 -61.02
CA ILE A 31 -11.89 16.94 -59.55
C ILE A 31 -12.18 15.53 -59.00
N ARG A 32 -13.11 14.79 -59.60
CA ARG A 32 -13.37 13.39 -59.21
C ARG A 32 -12.22 12.46 -59.55
N ALA A 33 -11.49 12.71 -60.65
CA ALA A 33 -10.31 11.94 -61.01
C ALA A 33 -9.12 12.20 -60.07
N GLU A 34 -8.88 13.46 -59.67
CA GLU A 34 -7.84 13.81 -58.67
C GLU A 34 -8.16 13.17 -57.31
N ILE A 35 -9.39 13.29 -56.79
CA ILE A 35 -9.79 12.69 -55.50
C ILE A 35 -9.71 11.16 -55.53
N LYS A 36 -10.09 10.53 -56.65
CA LYS A 36 -10.01 9.06 -56.79
C LYS A 36 -8.56 8.57 -56.86
N ALA A 37 -7.68 9.29 -57.56
CA ALA A 37 -6.26 8.96 -57.62
C ALA A 37 -5.56 9.13 -56.26
N GLU A 38 -5.98 10.11 -55.46
CA GLU A 38 -5.45 10.36 -54.12
C GLU A 38 -5.94 9.29 -53.11
N LEU A 39 -7.20 8.86 -53.20
CA LEU A 39 -7.75 7.77 -52.40
C LEU A 39 -7.22 6.38 -52.78
N GLU A 40 -6.95 6.12 -54.07
CA GLU A 40 -6.34 4.86 -54.53
C GLU A 40 -4.85 4.80 -54.16
N ALA A 41 -4.13 5.93 -54.13
CA ALA A 41 -2.76 6.01 -53.61
C ALA A 41 -2.67 5.79 -52.08
N GLU A 42 -3.66 6.25 -51.31
CA GLU A 42 -3.74 5.97 -49.86
C GLU A 42 -4.17 4.53 -49.54
N ALA A 43 -4.93 3.89 -50.44
CA ALA A 43 -5.32 2.48 -50.29
C ALA A 43 -4.17 1.52 -50.62
N GLU A 44 -3.32 1.84 -51.60
CA GLU A 44 -2.13 1.04 -51.95
C GLU A 44 -0.97 1.23 -50.96
N ALA A 45 -0.91 2.36 -50.23
CA ALA A 45 0.06 2.59 -49.16
C ALA A 45 -0.24 1.81 -47.86
N ASN A 46 -1.45 1.27 -47.68
CA ASN A 46 -1.87 0.56 -46.47
C ASN A 46 -1.93 -0.98 -46.60
N GLN A 47 -1.42 -1.55 -47.70
CA GLN A 47 -1.43 -3.02 -47.91
C GLN A 47 -0.09 -3.68 -48.24
N SER A 48 1.03 -3.01 -48.03
CA SER A 48 2.35 -3.66 -48.01
C SER A 48 3.30 -2.89 -47.10
N ASN A 49 3.70 -3.48 -45.97
CA ASN A 49 5.10 -3.53 -45.51
C ASN A 49 5.23 -4.21 -44.14
N THR A 50 5.14 -5.55 -44.15
CA THR A 50 6.14 -6.36 -43.47
C THR A 50 7.46 -6.23 -44.24
N ASN A 51 8.28 -5.27 -43.84
CA ASN A 51 9.74 -5.23 -43.95
C ASN A 51 10.17 -3.82 -43.53
N THR A 52 10.47 -3.68 -42.24
CA THR A 52 11.06 -2.48 -41.65
C THR A 52 12.44 -2.27 -42.27
N GLU A 53 12.52 -1.40 -43.28
CA GLU A 53 13.76 -0.69 -43.54
C GLU A 53 14.12 0.08 -42.26
N ILE A 54 15.24 -0.31 -41.65
CA ILE A 54 15.81 0.32 -40.47
C ILE A 54 16.23 1.73 -40.90
N ASN A 55 15.40 2.70 -40.54
CA ASN A 55 15.70 4.11 -40.72
C ASN A 55 16.87 4.47 -39.79
N THR A 56 17.99 4.91 -40.36
CA THR A 56 19.29 5.05 -39.67
C THR A 56 19.42 6.26 -38.73
N ASP A 57 18.32 6.91 -38.35
CA ASP A 57 18.30 8.07 -37.43
C ASP A 57 17.88 7.71 -35.98
N ALA A 58 17.93 6.42 -35.65
CA ALA A 58 17.70 5.94 -34.30
C ALA A 58 18.85 6.34 -33.38
N GLN A 59 18.54 7.07 -32.31
CA GLN A 59 19.50 7.40 -31.25
C GLN A 59 19.28 6.46 -30.07
N VAL A 60 20.33 5.77 -29.63
CA VAL A 60 20.28 5.01 -28.38
C VAL A 60 20.55 5.94 -27.22
N ILE A 61 19.69 5.88 -26.21
CA ILE A 61 19.85 6.58 -24.94
C ILE A 61 19.82 5.57 -23.80
N THR A 62 20.54 5.90 -22.73
CA THR A 62 20.62 5.10 -21.51
C THR A 62 20.37 5.97 -20.29
N GLY A 63 19.90 5.34 -19.23
CA GLY A 63 19.63 6.03 -17.98
C GLY A 63 18.87 5.17 -17.00
N LEU A 64 18.17 5.83 -16.09
CA LEU A 64 17.42 5.22 -15.00
C LEU A 64 15.94 5.51 -15.18
N ILE A 65 15.10 4.49 -15.02
CA ILE A 65 13.64 4.63 -15.15
C ILE A 65 13.10 5.64 -14.13
N THR A 66 12.28 6.56 -14.61
CA THR A 66 11.38 7.39 -13.81
C THR A 66 9.93 6.96 -14.10
N ILE A 67 9.22 6.47 -13.08
CA ILE A 67 7.77 6.25 -13.14
C ILE A 67 7.17 7.15 -12.08
N ASN A 68 6.71 8.32 -12.51
CA ASN A 68 5.90 9.19 -11.67
C ASN A 68 4.45 9.06 -12.12
N PRO A 69 3.50 9.08 -11.19
CA PRO A 69 2.11 9.03 -11.56
C PRO A 69 1.72 10.40 -12.15
N SER A 70 0.60 10.42 -12.88
CA SER A 70 0.10 11.54 -13.68
C SER A 70 0.34 12.93 -13.04
N PRO A 71 0.71 13.96 -13.83
CA PRO A 71 0.71 14.00 -15.30
C PRO A 71 2.01 13.48 -15.91
N PHE A 72 2.87 12.82 -15.13
CA PHE A 72 4.20 12.44 -15.59
C PHE A 72 4.09 11.12 -16.37
N GLU A 73 4.42 11.22 -17.65
CA GLU A 73 4.62 10.07 -18.52
C GLU A 73 5.79 9.23 -17.99
N GLU A 74 5.85 7.95 -18.32
CA GLU A 74 7.04 7.15 -18.06
C GLU A 74 8.26 7.84 -18.69
N GLY A 75 9.38 7.90 -17.97
CA GLY A 75 10.56 8.65 -18.38
C GLY A 75 11.88 7.99 -18.03
N ILE A 76 12.96 8.63 -18.48
CA ILE A 76 14.33 8.21 -18.19
C ILE A 76 15.12 9.41 -17.69
N LEU A 77 15.74 9.25 -16.52
CA LEU A 77 16.84 10.10 -16.06
C LEU A 77 18.10 9.66 -16.82
N LEU A 78 18.55 10.48 -17.75
CA LEU A 78 19.62 10.16 -18.71
C LEU A 78 20.99 10.10 -18.03
N ASP A 79 21.79 9.10 -18.40
CA ASP A 79 23.22 9.05 -18.04
C ASP A 79 23.98 10.24 -18.63
N GLU A 80 23.66 10.57 -19.89
CA GLU A 80 24.25 11.67 -20.64
C GLU A 80 23.15 12.64 -21.12
N PRO A 81 23.18 13.92 -20.72
CA PRO A 81 22.16 14.88 -21.10
C PRO A 81 22.05 15.09 -22.62
N ILE A 82 20.81 15.28 -23.10
CA ILE A 82 20.53 15.61 -24.51
C ILE A 82 20.43 17.12 -24.68
N VAL A 83 21.08 17.65 -25.73
CA VAL A 83 20.94 19.06 -26.13
C VAL A 83 19.86 19.19 -27.19
N PHE A 84 18.76 19.89 -26.87
CA PHE A 84 17.65 20.16 -27.77
C PHE A 84 17.32 21.65 -27.76
N ASN A 85 17.27 22.28 -28.95
CA ASN A 85 17.07 23.73 -29.10
C ASN A 85 18.03 24.59 -28.24
N GLY A 86 19.28 24.14 -28.09
CA GLY A 86 20.31 24.85 -27.31
C GLY A 86 20.18 24.73 -25.79
N LYS A 87 19.22 23.96 -25.27
CA LYS A 87 19.05 23.65 -23.84
C LYS A 87 19.43 22.20 -23.58
N SER A 88 20.09 21.95 -22.45
CA SER A 88 20.43 20.61 -21.97
C SER A 88 19.30 20.02 -21.13
N TYR A 89 18.99 18.74 -21.34
CA TYR A 89 17.96 17.99 -20.63
C TYR A 89 18.57 16.70 -20.06
N SER A 90 18.45 16.51 -18.75
CA SER A 90 18.86 15.29 -18.05
C SER A 90 17.73 14.28 -17.92
N GLU A 91 16.51 14.63 -18.33
CA GLU A 91 15.34 13.76 -18.25
C GLU A 91 14.55 13.86 -19.55
N ILE A 92 13.95 12.74 -19.95
CA ILE A 92 13.09 12.64 -21.12
C ILE A 92 11.87 11.76 -20.80
N GLY A 93 10.67 12.23 -21.15
CA GLY A 93 9.41 11.48 -21.04
C GLY A 93 9.01 10.80 -22.36
N PHE A 94 8.06 9.88 -22.29
CA PHE A 94 7.59 9.11 -23.45
C PHE A 94 6.07 9.06 -23.55
N GLN A 95 5.53 9.52 -24.67
CA GLN A 95 4.08 9.72 -24.83
C GLN A 95 3.28 8.42 -25.02
N ASP A 96 3.92 7.38 -25.59
CA ASP A 96 3.24 6.17 -26.06
C ASP A 96 3.89 4.88 -25.54
N ALA A 97 4.84 4.99 -24.61
CA ALA A 97 5.62 3.84 -24.15
C ALA A 97 5.33 3.50 -22.69
N TYR A 98 4.84 2.28 -22.51
CA TYR A 98 4.71 1.65 -21.20
C TYR A 98 5.84 0.62 -21.04
N PHE A 99 7.07 1.06 -20.80
CA PHE A 99 8.12 0.13 -20.44
C PHE A 99 7.91 -0.47 -19.04
N SER A 100 7.05 0.14 -18.20
CA SER A 100 6.53 -0.45 -16.96
C SER A 100 5.95 -1.85 -17.17
N LYS A 101 5.45 -2.16 -18.37
CA LYS A 101 4.92 -3.49 -18.68
C LYS A 101 5.95 -4.61 -18.70
N TYR A 102 7.24 -4.28 -18.78
CA TYR A 102 8.33 -5.26 -18.73
C TYR A 102 8.98 -5.36 -17.34
N LEU A 103 8.52 -4.55 -16.39
CA LEU A 103 9.00 -4.57 -15.01
C LEU A 103 8.25 -5.62 -14.21
N ASP A 104 8.96 -6.22 -13.25
CA ASP A 104 8.36 -7.10 -12.26
C ASP A 104 7.33 -6.32 -11.45
N ARG A 105 6.13 -6.88 -11.31
CA ARG A 105 5.01 -6.24 -10.61
C ARG A 105 5.25 -6.09 -9.12
N THR A 106 6.18 -6.86 -8.54
CA THR A 106 6.60 -6.69 -7.14
C THR A 106 7.40 -5.41 -6.88
N LEU A 107 7.81 -4.68 -7.93
CA LEU A 107 8.59 -3.43 -7.79
C LEU A 107 7.70 -2.19 -7.59
N PHE A 108 6.38 -2.36 -7.70
CA PHE A 108 5.42 -1.27 -7.66
C PHE A 108 4.77 -1.13 -6.29
N GLU A 109 4.49 0.11 -5.91
CA GLU A 109 3.56 0.49 -4.84
C GLU A 109 2.44 1.36 -5.43
N TYR A 110 1.37 1.57 -4.67
CA TYR A 110 0.26 2.41 -5.12
C TYR A 110 0.35 3.84 -4.61
N SER A 111 0.03 4.79 -5.48
CA SER A 111 -0.24 6.19 -5.14
C SER A 111 -1.67 6.56 -5.61
N PRO A 112 -2.30 7.62 -5.07
CA PRO A 112 -3.63 8.05 -5.51
C PRO A 112 -3.74 8.26 -7.04
N ASP A 113 -2.63 8.62 -7.68
CA ASP A 113 -2.54 8.89 -9.11
C ASP A 113 -2.18 7.63 -9.95
N GLY A 114 -2.03 6.46 -9.30
CA GLY A 114 -1.78 5.16 -9.93
C GLY A 114 -0.55 4.41 -9.40
N PRO A 115 -0.19 3.27 -10.02
CA PRO A 115 1.01 2.51 -9.68
C PRO A 115 2.29 3.32 -9.91
N ILE A 116 3.20 3.27 -8.94
CA ILE A 116 4.52 3.92 -8.99
C ILE A 116 5.60 2.90 -8.64
N LEU A 117 6.87 3.19 -8.94
CA LEU A 117 7.96 2.36 -8.42
C LEU A 117 8.10 2.60 -6.92
N SER A 118 8.26 1.51 -6.16
CA SER A 118 8.53 1.64 -4.73
C SER A 118 9.78 2.47 -4.48
N GLY A 119 9.79 3.26 -3.41
CA GLY A 119 10.84 4.25 -3.13
C GLY A 119 12.28 3.70 -3.20
N GLN A 120 12.49 2.41 -2.91
CA GLN A 120 13.79 1.74 -3.04
C GLN A 120 14.25 1.52 -4.50
N TYR A 121 13.33 1.51 -5.45
CA TYR A 121 13.59 1.30 -6.89
C TYR A 121 13.48 2.57 -7.72
N TYR A 122 12.96 3.65 -7.15
CA TYR A 122 12.87 4.95 -7.80
C TYR A 122 14.27 5.42 -8.24
N ASN A 123 14.44 5.73 -9.53
CA ASN A 123 15.71 6.08 -10.16
C ASN A 123 16.82 5.02 -10.02
N ASN A 124 16.49 3.75 -9.79
CA ASN A 124 17.50 2.70 -9.59
C ASN A 124 17.47 1.58 -10.64
N ILE A 125 16.50 1.61 -11.58
CA ILE A 125 16.36 0.58 -12.61
C ILE A 125 17.00 1.07 -13.91
N PRO A 126 18.14 0.50 -14.36
CA PRO A 126 18.79 0.92 -15.59
C PRO A 126 17.96 0.50 -16.81
N ILE A 127 17.92 1.37 -17.82
CA ILE A 127 17.17 1.15 -19.06
C ILE A 127 17.96 1.69 -20.24
N SER A 128 17.85 1.00 -21.37
CA SER A 128 18.36 1.45 -22.66
C SER A 128 17.25 1.37 -23.69
N VAL A 129 17.05 2.47 -24.43
CA VAL A 129 16.03 2.58 -25.48
C VAL A 129 16.60 3.24 -26.73
N SER A 130 16.09 2.81 -27.87
CA SER A 130 16.22 3.46 -29.17
C SER A 130 15.06 4.44 -29.32
N ILE A 131 15.38 5.70 -29.62
CA ILE A 131 14.39 6.75 -29.91
C ILE A 131 14.55 7.26 -31.33
N THR A 132 13.45 7.69 -31.93
CA THR A 132 13.48 8.39 -33.23
C THR A 132 13.88 9.84 -33.00
N LYS A 133 15.03 10.29 -33.50
CA LYS A 133 15.54 11.65 -33.23
C LYS A 133 14.56 12.76 -33.62
N ASP A 134 13.86 12.60 -34.74
CA ASP A 134 12.85 13.56 -35.22
C ASP A 134 11.56 13.59 -34.38
N SER A 135 11.40 12.65 -33.45
CA SER A 135 10.26 12.63 -32.52
C SER A 135 10.46 13.56 -31.31
N LEU A 136 11.67 14.08 -31.09
CA LEU A 136 11.99 14.96 -29.97
C LEU A 136 11.14 16.22 -29.99
N ARG A 137 10.38 16.45 -28.92
CA ARG A 137 9.50 17.60 -28.76
C ARG A 137 9.42 18.04 -27.31
N LEU A 138 9.05 19.29 -27.10
CA LEU A 138 8.74 19.83 -25.78
C LEU A 138 7.23 19.75 -25.58
N ASP A 139 6.80 19.24 -24.43
CA ASP A 139 5.39 19.26 -24.03
C ASP A 139 4.97 20.65 -23.54
N ASP A 140 3.70 20.80 -23.16
CA ASP A 140 3.15 22.07 -22.66
C ASP A 140 3.81 22.54 -21.33
N ARG A 141 4.56 21.67 -20.64
CA ARG A 141 5.31 21.95 -19.41
C ARG A 141 6.79 22.22 -19.68
N ASN A 142 7.23 22.24 -20.94
CA ASN A 142 8.62 22.40 -21.35
C ASN A 142 9.52 21.22 -20.93
N LEU A 143 8.94 20.02 -20.80
CA LEU A 143 9.64 18.75 -20.62
C LEU A 143 9.98 18.15 -21.98
N LEU A 144 11.18 17.60 -22.11
CA LEU A 144 11.60 16.90 -23.32
C LEU A 144 10.89 15.56 -23.39
N SER A 145 10.34 15.23 -24.56
CA SER A 145 9.70 13.94 -24.82
C SER A 145 10.14 13.38 -26.16
N ALA A 146 10.10 12.07 -26.30
CA ALA A 146 10.36 11.35 -27.56
C ALA A 146 9.40 10.18 -27.75
N GLN A 147 9.38 9.64 -28.97
CA GLN A 147 8.78 8.35 -29.28
C GLN A 147 9.87 7.27 -29.18
N ILE A 148 9.55 6.19 -28.46
CA ILE A 148 10.41 5.01 -28.41
C ILE A 148 10.23 4.23 -29.71
N ASP A 149 11.33 4.00 -30.40
CA ASP A 149 11.41 3.08 -31.54
C ASP A 149 11.53 1.63 -31.03
N LYS A 150 12.44 1.39 -30.07
CA LYS A 150 12.65 0.06 -29.49
C LYS A 150 13.21 0.13 -28.07
N ILE A 151 12.72 -0.72 -27.18
CA ILE A 151 13.36 -0.93 -25.87
C ILE A 151 14.45 -2.00 -26.04
N ILE A 152 15.68 -1.66 -25.67
CA ILE A 152 16.86 -2.49 -25.87
C ILE A 152 17.09 -3.38 -24.66
N SER A 153 17.04 -2.80 -23.46
CA SER A 153 17.19 -3.54 -22.21
C SER A 153 16.56 -2.81 -21.03
N ILE A 154 16.07 -3.56 -20.05
CA ILE A 154 15.58 -3.07 -18.77
C ILE A 154 16.19 -3.91 -17.67
N ASN A 155 16.70 -3.25 -16.62
CA ASN A 155 17.41 -3.89 -15.51
C ASN A 155 18.53 -4.83 -15.98
N ASN A 156 19.28 -4.42 -17.02
CA ASN A 156 20.33 -5.22 -17.67
C ASN A 156 19.85 -6.50 -18.38
N HIS A 157 18.54 -6.69 -18.56
CA HIS A 157 17.95 -7.78 -19.33
C HIS A 157 17.52 -7.29 -20.72
N SER A 158 17.98 -7.96 -21.78
CA SER A 158 17.55 -7.70 -23.17
C SER A 158 16.35 -8.55 -23.59
N ASP A 159 16.12 -9.67 -22.91
CA ASP A 159 15.01 -10.59 -23.17
C ASP A 159 13.78 -10.10 -22.40
N LEU A 160 13.11 -9.11 -22.98
CA LEU A 160 11.98 -8.43 -22.35
C LEU A 160 10.72 -9.29 -22.46
N ILE A 161 10.12 -9.59 -21.30
CA ILE A 161 8.86 -10.32 -21.18
C ILE A 161 7.77 -9.33 -20.79
N ASP A 162 6.67 -9.32 -21.52
CA ASP A 162 5.50 -8.51 -21.18
C ASP A 162 4.79 -9.13 -19.96
N ARG A 163 4.77 -8.39 -18.85
CA ARG A 163 4.21 -8.76 -17.54
C ARG A 163 2.89 -8.05 -17.26
N THR A 164 2.20 -7.53 -18.28
CA THR A 164 0.86 -6.91 -18.11
C THR A 164 -0.17 -7.85 -17.50
N GLN A 165 -0.03 -9.16 -17.70
CA GLN A 165 -0.97 -10.16 -17.19
C GLN A 165 -0.54 -10.76 -15.84
N GLU A 166 0.62 -10.38 -15.31
CA GLU A 166 1.05 -10.80 -13.98
C GLU A 166 0.31 -9.97 -12.92
N ASP A 167 -0.08 -10.62 -11.83
CA ASP A 167 -0.64 -9.94 -10.67
C ASP A 167 0.43 -9.11 -9.94
N TYR A 168 0.01 -8.03 -9.29
CA TYR A 168 0.87 -7.32 -8.34
C TYR A 168 1.02 -8.13 -7.04
N SER A 169 1.99 -7.74 -6.20
CA SER A 169 2.15 -8.33 -4.87
C SER A 169 0.90 -8.07 -4.01
N LEU A 170 0.70 -8.89 -2.97
CA LEU A 170 -0.39 -8.64 -2.02
C LEU A 170 -0.23 -7.28 -1.33
N GLU A 171 1.01 -6.93 -0.96
CA GLU A 171 1.39 -5.63 -0.40
C GLU A 171 0.96 -4.45 -1.30
N PHE A 172 1.11 -4.57 -2.61
CA PHE A 172 0.60 -3.56 -3.54
C PHE A 172 -0.91 -3.38 -3.38
N TYR A 173 -1.68 -4.46 -3.35
CA TYR A 173 -3.14 -4.37 -3.17
C TYR A 173 -3.52 -3.82 -1.79
N GLU A 174 -2.76 -4.11 -0.73
CA GLU A 174 -2.92 -3.47 0.58
C GLU A 174 -2.70 -1.96 0.49
N THR A 175 -1.66 -1.50 -0.24
CA THR A 175 -1.43 -0.06 -0.44
C THR A 175 -2.53 0.61 -1.27
N VAL A 176 -3.08 -0.06 -2.29
CA VAL A 176 -4.25 0.42 -3.05
C VAL A 176 -5.41 0.64 -2.11
N PHE A 177 -5.73 -0.38 -1.31
CA PHE A 177 -6.85 -0.35 -0.37
C PHE A 177 -6.71 0.79 0.63
N ASN A 178 -5.60 0.83 1.38
CA ASN A 178 -5.38 1.83 2.44
C ASN A 178 -5.39 3.26 1.89
N THR A 179 -4.71 3.48 0.76
CA THR A 179 -4.65 4.81 0.12
C THR A 179 -6.05 5.26 -0.31
N MET A 180 -6.81 4.40 -0.98
CA MET A 180 -8.14 4.77 -1.47
C MET A 180 -9.14 5.02 -0.33
N ILE A 181 -9.08 4.24 0.75
CA ILE A 181 -9.90 4.47 1.94
C ILE A 181 -9.53 5.80 2.61
N GLU A 182 -8.24 6.09 2.80
CA GLU A 182 -7.77 7.35 3.40
C GLU A 182 -8.23 8.58 2.58
N PHE A 183 -8.15 8.52 1.25
CA PHE A 183 -8.60 9.62 0.38
C PHE A 183 -10.14 9.75 0.31
N SER A 184 -10.89 8.80 0.87
CA SER A 184 -12.35 8.77 0.90
C SER A 184 -12.97 9.22 2.24
N MET A 185 -12.16 9.75 3.16
CA MET A 185 -12.56 10.16 4.52
C MET A 185 -13.71 11.17 4.62
N ASP A 186 -14.09 11.85 3.54
CA ASP A 186 -15.24 12.78 3.52
C ASP A 186 -16.61 12.08 3.39
N ILE A 187 -16.65 10.74 3.34
CA ILE A 187 -17.90 9.97 3.28
C ILE A 187 -18.46 9.78 4.69
N ALA A 188 -19.64 10.37 4.93
CA ALA A 188 -20.27 10.42 6.25
C ALA A 188 -20.67 9.05 6.85
N THR A 189 -20.79 8.01 6.03
CA THR A 189 -21.16 6.65 6.47
C THR A 189 -20.59 5.62 5.50
N TYR A 190 -19.75 4.72 6.01
CA TYR A 190 -19.29 3.55 5.28
C TYR A 190 -20.32 2.42 5.42
N PRO A 191 -20.75 1.75 4.33
CA PRO A 191 -21.65 0.61 4.42
C PRO A 191 -20.98 -0.58 5.13
N GLU A 192 -21.76 -1.48 5.72
CA GLU A 192 -21.21 -2.69 6.37
C GLU A 192 -20.48 -3.60 5.36
N ASP A 193 -21.04 -3.74 4.16
CA ASP A 193 -20.44 -4.52 3.08
C ASP A 193 -19.56 -3.63 2.17
N ILE A 194 -18.26 -3.94 2.10
CA ILE A 194 -17.31 -3.25 1.22
C ILE A 194 -17.74 -3.28 -0.25
N HIS A 195 -18.50 -4.30 -0.67
CA HIS A 195 -19.00 -4.38 -2.04
C HIS A 195 -20.04 -3.28 -2.33
N GLU A 196 -20.69 -2.70 -1.32
CA GLU A 196 -21.61 -1.57 -1.49
C GLU A 196 -20.89 -0.22 -1.50
N PHE A 197 -19.60 -0.18 -1.19
CA PHE A 197 -18.82 1.05 -1.15
C PHE A 197 -18.64 1.67 -2.54
N ILE A 198 -18.73 3.00 -2.64
CA ILE A 198 -18.74 3.70 -3.92
C ILE A 198 -17.47 3.41 -4.75
N LEU A 199 -16.29 3.38 -4.12
CA LEU A 199 -15.05 3.09 -4.83
C LEU A 199 -15.00 1.65 -5.35
N TYR A 200 -15.59 0.68 -4.65
CA TYR A 200 -15.71 -0.70 -5.15
C TYR A 200 -16.55 -0.75 -6.43
N GLN A 201 -17.58 0.09 -6.52
CA GLN A 201 -18.47 0.16 -7.68
C GLN A 201 -17.91 0.96 -8.85
N THR A 202 -17.07 1.95 -8.59
CA THR A 202 -16.63 2.92 -9.62
C THR A 202 -15.16 2.82 -10.01
N ASP A 203 -14.29 2.26 -9.17
CA ASP A 203 -12.85 2.16 -9.43
C ASP A 203 -12.42 0.69 -9.60
N SER A 204 -11.99 0.34 -10.81
CA SER A 204 -11.60 -1.04 -11.13
C SER A 204 -10.34 -1.52 -10.41
N MET A 205 -9.41 -0.61 -10.07
CA MET A 205 -8.18 -0.97 -9.36
C MET A 205 -8.51 -1.26 -7.90
N PHE A 206 -9.31 -0.40 -7.26
CA PHE A 206 -9.79 -0.62 -5.90
C PHE A 206 -10.62 -1.91 -5.80
N LYS A 207 -11.56 -2.13 -6.73
CA LYS A 207 -12.31 -3.38 -6.81
C LYS A 207 -11.40 -4.61 -6.89
N THR A 208 -10.40 -4.57 -7.77
CA THR A 208 -9.44 -5.66 -7.94
C THR A 208 -8.64 -5.89 -6.67
N ALA A 209 -8.21 -4.83 -5.99
CA ALA A 209 -7.49 -4.93 -4.72
C ALA A 209 -8.34 -5.60 -3.64
N VAL A 210 -9.59 -5.17 -3.46
CA VAL A 210 -10.54 -5.79 -2.52
C VAL A 210 -10.73 -7.28 -2.82
N ASP A 211 -10.99 -7.64 -4.08
CA ASP A 211 -11.17 -9.03 -4.47
C ASP A 211 -9.92 -9.88 -4.17
N LYS A 212 -8.72 -9.38 -4.51
CA LYS A 212 -7.44 -10.08 -4.27
C LYS A 212 -7.13 -10.25 -2.79
N LEU A 213 -7.44 -9.25 -1.97
CA LEU A 213 -7.25 -9.30 -0.52
C LEU A 213 -8.18 -10.35 0.09
N ILE A 214 -9.48 -10.34 -0.26
CA ILE A 214 -10.45 -11.35 0.20
C ILE A 214 -10.04 -12.77 -0.25
N ASP A 215 -9.66 -12.94 -1.52
CA ASP A 215 -9.22 -14.23 -2.06
C ASP A 215 -7.96 -14.77 -1.36
N SER A 216 -7.10 -13.87 -0.84
CA SER A 216 -5.91 -14.25 -0.06
C SER A 216 -6.22 -14.65 1.39
N GLY A 217 -7.47 -14.50 1.83
CA GLY A 217 -7.91 -14.79 3.20
C GLY A 217 -7.88 -13.58 4.15
N LYS A 218 -7.66 -12.37 3.63
CA LYS A 218 -7.83 -11.13 4.41
C LYS A 218 -9.32 -10.81 4.56
N PHE A 219 -9.64 -10.11 5.63
CA PHE A 219 -10.96 -9.61 5.92
C PHE A 219 -10.96 -8.09 5.90
N ILE A 220 -12.04 -7.52 5.39
CA ILE A 220 -12.26 -6.07 5.39
C ILE A 220 -13.45 -5.84 6.30
N ILE A 221 -13.21 -5.12 7.40
CA ILE A 221 -14.21 -4.85 8.44
C ILE A 221 -14.36 -3.35 8.65
N THR A 222 -15.49 -2.92 9.20
CA THR A 222 -15.70 -1.54 9.63
C THR A 222 -15.21 -1.36 11.07
N ASP A 223 -14.29 -0.42 11.30
CA ASP A 223 -13.91 0.04 12.63
C ASP A 223 -14.39 1.49 12.81
N GLY A 224 -15.52 1.69 13.49
CA GLY A 224 -16.18 2.99 13.56
C GLY A 224 -16.58 3.51 12.17
N ASP A 225 -15.97 4.61 11.74
CA ASP A 225 -16.30 5.31 10.48
C ASP A 225 -15.28 5.01 9.36
N HIS A 226 -14.56 3.89 9.38
CA HIS A 226 -13.62 3.52 8.31
C HIS A 226 -13.51 2.00 8.12
N TYR A 227 -13.02 1.58 6.96
CA TYR A 227 -12.66 0.17 6.75
C TYR A 227 -11.21 -0.09 7.16
N VAL A 228 -10.96 -1.26 7.73
CA VAL A 228 -9.62 -1.76 8.06
C VAL A 228 -9.44 -3.18 7.55
N LEU A 229 -8.20 -3.53 7.22
CA LEU A 229 -7.79 -4.90 6.89
C LEU A 229 -7.54 -5.69 8.18
N SER A 230 -8.01 -6.93 8.22
CA SER A 230 -7.80 -7.86 9.32
C SER A 230 -7.39 -9.24 8.79
N ASP A 231 -6.52 -9.92 9.52
CA ASP A 231 -6.19 -11.33 9.27
C ASP A 231 -7.22 -12.29 9.86
N VAL A 232 -8.21 -11.78 10.60
CA VAL A 232 -9.22 -12.57 11.33
C VAL A 232 -10.62 -12.23 10.79
N SER A 233 -11.49 -13.25 10.70
CA SER A 233 -12.70 -13.29 9.87
C SER A 233 -13.89 -12.43 10.28
N ASN A 234 -13.62 -11.21 10.76
CA ASN A 234 -14.20 -10.59 11.94
C ASN A 234 -13.26 -10.81 13.14
N PRO A 235 -12.59 -9.77 13.67
CA PRO A 235 -12.63 -9.62 15.12
C PRO A 235 -14.12 -9.54 15.40
N SER A 236 -14.64 -10.66 15.87
CA SER A 236 -16.05 -10.90 16.11
C SER A 236 -16.82 -9.60 16.39
N GLU A 237 -17.93 -9.39 15.68
CA GLU A 237 -19.06 -8.60 16.22
C GLU A 237 -19.56 -9.16 17.56
N ASP A 238 -18.98 -10.24 18.07
CA ASP A 238 -18.69 -10.35 19.49
C ASP A 238 -17.65 -9.27 19.87
N GLN A 239 -18.10 -8.01 19.92
CA GLN A 239 -18.05 -7.35 21.21
C GLN A 239 -18.84 -8.24 22.17
N GLY A 240 -18.29 -9.42 22.50
CA GLY A 240 -18.77 -10.24 23.59
C GLY A 240 -18.71 -9.27 24.73
N GLN A 241 -19.89 -8.83 25.18
CA GLN A 241 -20.05 -7.70 26.08
C GLN A 241 -18.86 -7.67 27.00
N SER A 242 -17.99 -6.65 26.86
CA SER A 242 -16.78 -6.56 27.66
C SER A 242 -17.18 -6.91 29.08
N ILE A 243 -16.69 -8.04 29.60
CA ILE A 243 -17.16 -8.54 30.89
C ILE A 243 -16.44 -7.70 31.92
N GLU A 244 -17.18 -6.74 32.45
CA GLU A 244 -16.67 -5.79 33.43
C GLU A 244 -16.85 -6.32 34.84
N TYR A 245 -15.76 -6.33 35.60
CA TYR A 245 -15.77 -6.58 37.03
C TYR A 245 -15.34 -5.32 37.76
N ASN A 246 -16.02 -4.95 38.85
CA ASN A 246 -15.45 -3.98 39.79
C ASN A 246 -14.49 -4.73 40.72
N LEU A 247 -13.26 -4.23 40.88
CA LEU A 247 -12.25 -4.87 41.72
C LEU A 247 -12.72 -5.01 43.17
N GLN A 248 -13.50 -4.06 43.69
CA GLN A 248 -14.03 -4.10 45.06
C GLN A 248 -15.05 -5.23 45.26
N ASP A 249 -15.69 -5.69 44.19
CA ASP A 249 -16.66 -6.79 44.22
C ASP A 249 -16.00 -8.17 43.99
N LEU A 250 -14.74 -8.19 43.52
CA LEU A 250 -13.99 -9.42 43.26
C LEU A 250 -13.52 -10.08 44.57
N LYS A 251 -14.06 -11.28 44.84
CA LYS A 251 -13.67 -12.10 45.99
C LYS A 251 -12.59 -13.09 45.58
N ASN A 252 -11.75 -13.48 46.55
CA ASN A 252 -10.86 -14.63 46.36
C ASN A 252 -11.71 -15.86 45.96
N GLY A 253 -11.32 -16.54 44.88
CA GLY A 253 -12.07 -17.65 44.30
C GLY A 253 -12.96 -17.29 43.10
N THR A 254 -13.17 -16.00 42.78
CA THR A 254 -13.91 -15.61 41.57
C THR A 254 -13.15 -16.06 40.32
N ALA A 255 -13.84 -16.72 39.39
CA ALA A 255 -13.26 -17.16 38.12
C ALA A 255 -13.33 -16.06 37.05
N ILE A 256 -12.23 -15.83 36.34
CA ILE A 256 -12.10 -14.87 35.23
C ILE A 256 -11.28 -15.55 34.13
N ALA A 257 -11.87 -15.76 32.95
CA ALA A 257 -11.21 -16.41 31.81
C ALA A 257 -10.47 -17.73 32.16
N GLY A 258 -11.08 -18.56 33.02
CA GLY A 258 -10.47 -19.83 33.47
C GLY A 258 -9.39 -19.70 34.55
N LEU A 259 -9.00 -18.48 34.94
CA LEU A 259 -8.14 -18.17 36.09
C LEU A 259 -8.99 -17.84 37.33
N VAL A 260 -8.37 -17.82 38.51
CA VAL A 260 -9.06 -17.58 39.78
C VAL A 260 -8.43 -16.43 40.54
N VAL A 261 -9.23 -15.44 40.92
CA VAL A 261 -8.77 -14.31 41.74
C VAL A 261 -8.20 -14.81 43.06
N LYS A 262 -6.98 -14.41 43.38
CA LYS A 262 -6.27 -14.67 44.63
C LYS A 262 -5.50 -13.43 45.08
N GLY A 263 -5.60 -13.13 46.37
CA GLY A 263 -4.80 -12.07 46.96
C GLY A 263 -5.25 -10.67 46.57
N ASN A 264 -6.56 -10.44 46.35
CA ASN A 264 -7.09 -9.08 46.26
C ASN A 264 -6.95 -8.40 47.63
N GLN A 265 -5.93 -7.54 47.78
CA GLN A 265 -5.67 -6.80 49.02
C GLN A 265 -6.23 -5.37 49.00
N PHE A 266 -6.78 -4.95 47.86
CA PHE A 266 -7.28 -3.59 47.66
C PHE A 266 -8.49 -3.29 48.56
N LYS A 267 -8.41 -2.20 49.31
CA LYS A 267 -9.54 -1.63 50.04
C LYS A 267 -9.91 -0.28 49.43
N ALA A 268 -11.22 0.02 49.43
CA ALA A 268 -11.69 1.35 49.05
C ALA A 268 -10.99 2.41 49.93
N GLY A 269 -10.28 3.36 49.31
CA GLY A 269 -9.40 4.28 50.03
C GLY A 269 -7.92 4.12 49.70
N ASP A 270 -7.50 2.95 49.22
CA ASP A 270 -6.09 2.65 48.99
C ASP A 270 -5.57 3.34 47.72
N SER A 271 -4.30 3.74 47.75
CA SER A 271 -3.59 4.32 46.60
C SER A 271 -2.82 3.27 45.80
N THR A 272 -2.81 2.01 46.24
CA THR A 272 -2.10 0.89 45.60
C THR A 272 -3.05 -0.27 45.42
N VAL A 273 -2.98 -0.90 44.26
CA VAL A 273 -3.83 -2.00 43.85
C VAL A 273 -2.95 -3.18 43.49
N ASP A 274 -3.12 -4.28 44.22
CA ASP A 274 -2.45 -5.54 43.96
C ASP A 274 -3.49 -6.67 43.95
N TYR A 275 -3.52 -7.43 42.87
CA TYR A 275 -4.27 -8.69 42.80
C TYR A 275 -3.59 -9.68 41.85
N THR A 276 -3.91 -10.96 41.99
CA THR A 276 -3.40 -12.03 41.12
C THR A 276 -4.56 -12.89 40.64
N LEU A 277 -4.52 -13.27 39.36
CA LEU A 277 -5.34 -14.31 38.76
C LEU A 277 -4.50 -15.59 38.76
N GLU A 278 -4.69 -16.43 39.77
CA GLU A 278 -4.00 -17.71 39.94
C GLU A 278 -4.51 -18.74 38.94
N GLY A 279 -3.59 -19.52 38.39
CA GLY A 279 -3.89 -20.55 37.39
C GLY A 279 -2.91 -20.49 36.23
N SER A 280 -3.23 -21.24 35.17
CA SER A 280 -2.45 -21.21 33.93
C SER A 280 -3.36 -21.03 32.73
N THR A 281 -2.90 -20.27 31.74
CA THR A 281 -3.63 -20.01 30.51
C THR A 281 -2.68 -20.00 29.32
N SER A 282 -3.16 -20.44 28.16
CA SER A 282 -2.41 -20.46 26.91
C SER A 282 -2.83 -19.26 26.07
N ILE A 283 -1.88 -18.38 25.75
CA ILE A 283 -2.14 -17.10 25.06
C ILE A 283 -1.20 -17.00 23.87
N SER A 284 -1.74 -16.70 22.68
CA SER A 284 -0.95 -16.32 21.51
C SER A 284 -0.60 -14.83 21.57
N GLY A 285 0.52 -14.45 20.98
CA GLY A 285 0.95 -13.06 21.04
C GLY A 285 2.35 -12.82 20.52
N GLU A 286 2.84 -11.62 20.80
CA GLU A 286 4.16 -11.16 20.40
C GLU A 286 5.06 -10.90 21.60
N LEU A 287 6.21 -11.56 21.62
CA LEU A 287 7.24 -11.39 22.62
C LEU A 287 8.29 -10.41 22.11
N PHE A 288 8.55 -9.35 22.87
CA PHE A 288 9.64 -8.40 22.59
C PHE A 288 10.43 -8.08 23.86
N TYR A 289 11.58 -7.42 23.73
CA TYR A 289 12.40 -6.99 24.86
C TYR A 289 12.43 -5.47 24.93
N ASP A 290 11.94 -4.92 26.04
CA ASP A 290 11.99 -3.49 26.30
C ASP A 290 13.31 -3.15 26.99
N ALA A 291 14.27 -2.65 26.20
CA ALA A 291 15.57 -2.22 26.69
C ALA A 291 15.56 -0.81 27.28
N GLU A 292 14.54 0.00 27.02
CA GLU A 292 14.54 1.44 27.34
C GLU A 292 13.94 1.73 28.71
N PHE A 293 12.85 1.05 29.06
CA PHE A 293 12.10 1.37 30.28
C PHE A 293 12.27 0.31 31.37
N TRP A 294 12.10 -0.97 31.02
CA TRP A 294 11.96 -2.04 32.03
C TRP A 294 13.12 -3.03 32.05
N GLU A 295 13.99 -3.04 31.03
CA GLU A 295 15.00 -4.07 30.80
C GLU A 295 14.41 -5.49 30.97
N ALA A 296 13.28 -5.73 30.29
CA ALA A 296 12.47 -6.92 30.51
C ALA A 296 11.77 -7.42 29.24
N TYR A 297 11.48 -8.72 29.22
CA TYR A 297 10.62 -9.31 28.20
C TYR A 297 9.15 -8.93 28.44
N ILE A 298 8.55 -8.35 27.42
CA ILE A 298 7.14 -7.97 27.38
C ILE A 298 6.43 -8.88 26.38
N PHE A 299 5.29 -9.42 26.79
CA PHE A 299 4.43 -10.21 25.93
C PHE A 299 3.11 -9.50 25.69
N VAL A 300 2.81 -9.19 24.43
CA VAL A 300 1.56 -8.56 24.00
C VAL A 300 0.59 -9.66 23.58
N PHE A 301 -0.60 -9.65 24.16
CA PHE A 301 -1.58 -10.70 23.94
C PHE A 301 -2.30 -10.47 22.60
N GLN A 302 -2.54 -11.56 21.87
CA GLN A 302 -3.35 -11.60 20.66
C GLN A 302 -4.35 -12.76 20.79
N ASP A 303 -5.54 -12.59 20.21
CA ASP A 303 -6.54 -13.65 20.06
C ASP A 303 -6.84 -14.46 21.35
N THR A 304 -6.99 -13.78 22.49
CA THR A 304 -7.30 -14.41 23.77
C THR A 304 -8.59 -13.89 24.40
N GLU A 305 -9.37 -14.78 25.01
CA GLU A 305 -10.58 -14.42 25.77
C GLU A 305 -10.29 -13.39 26.87
N LEU A 306 -9.07 -13.37 27.41
CA LEU A 306 -8.65 -12.39 28.42
C LEU A 306 -8.78 -10.93 27.96
N LEU A 307 -8.67 -10.66 26.66
CA LEU A 307 -8.85 -9.32 26.08
C LEU A 307 -10.30 -8.82 26.23
N ASN A 308 -11.27 -9.71 26.40
CA ASN A 308 -12.69 -9.37 26.56
C ASN A 308 -13.07 -9.00 28.00
N TYR A 309 -12.14 -9.08 28.96
CA TYR A 309 -12.39 -8.78 30.36
C TYR A 309 -11.78 -7.44 30.76
N LYS A 310 -12.54 -6.67 31.56
CA LYS A 310 -12.08 -5.42 32.17
C LYS A 310 -12.25 -5.48 33.68
N ILE A 311 -11.24 -5.02 34.41
CA ILE A 311 -11.34 -4.83 35.85
C ILE A 311 -11.34 -3.34 36.14
N LYS A 312 -12.52 -2.83 36.55
CA LYS A 312 -12.74 -1.47 36.97
C LYS A 312 -12.21 -1.25 38.38
N ILE A 313 -11.36 -0.26 38.53
CA ILE A 313 -10.74 0.13 39.79
C ILE A 313 -11.17 1.56 40.09
N GLU A 314 -11.97 1.72 41.16
CA GLU A 314 -12.43 3.05 41.60
C GLU A 314 -11.58 3.52 42.78
N PHE A 315 -10.87 4.62 42.58
CA PHE A 315 -10.02 5.28 43.55
C PHE A 315 -10.79 6.35 44.36
N PRO A 316 -10.25 6.84 45.49
CA PRO A 316 -11.01 7.61 46.48
C PRO A 316 -11.60 8.94 45.99
N ASP A 317 -11.05 9.51 44.92
CA ASP A 317 -11.46 10.76 44.29
C ASP A 317 -12.42 10.57 43.11
N GLN A 318 -13.01 9.37 42.98
CA GLN A 318 -13.85 8.94 41.85
C GLN A 318 -13.09 8.78 40.53
N TYR A 319 -11.75 8.74 40.57
CA TYR A 319 -10.98 8.31 39.41
C TYR A 319 -11.23 6.81 39.16
N ILE A 320 -11.67 6.49 37.96
CA ILE A 320 -11.92 5.12 37.51
C ILE A 320 -10.81 4.74 36.54
N PHE A 321 -10.10 3.66 36.86
CA PHE A 321 -9.12 3.04 36.00
C PHE A 321 -9.66 1.69 35.50
N ASP A 322 -9.76 1.57 34.18
CA ASP A 322 -10.21 0.35 33.51
C ASP A 322 -9.00 -0.49 33.12
N GLN A 323 -8.63 -1.47 33.94
CA GLN A 323 -7.56 -2.40 33.61
C GLN A 323 -8.02 -3.39 32.54
N THR A 324 -7.27 -3.45 31.44
CA THR A 324 -7.39 -4.46 30.38
C THR A 324 -6.17 -5.38 30.40
N PHE A 325 -6.31 -6.61 29.89
CA PHE A 325 -5.20 -7.57 29.80
C PHE A 325 -4.61 -7.58 28.39
N SER A 326 -3.88 -6.52 28.02
CA SER A 326 -3.28 -6.40 26.68
C SER A 326 -1.83 -6.85 26.61
N SER A 327 -1.11 -6.81 27.72
CA SER A 327 0.28 -7.27 27.79
C SER A 327 0.67 -7.66 29.21
N CYS A 328 1.81 -8.35 29.35
CA CYS A 328 2.46 -8.56 30.64
C CYS A 328 3.98 -8.58 30.54
N VAL A 329 4.64 -8.23 31.66
CA VAL A 329 6.06 -8.47 31.89
C VAL A 329 6.28 -9.92 32.32
N ILE A 330 7.25 -10.61 31.73
CA ILE A 330 7.62 -11.96 32.15
C ILE A 330 8.55 -11.88 33.36
N ARG A 331 8.12 -12.42 34.51
CA ARG A 331 8.85 -12.27 35.79
C ARG A 331 10.05 -13.20 35.91
N ASN A 332 9.91 -14.44 35.44
CA ASN A 332 10.93 -15.49 35.45
C ASN A 332 11.71 -15.54 34.12
N GLN A 333 12.35 -14.43 33.75
CA GLN A 333 13.04 -14.27 32.46
C GLN A 333 14.08 -15.36 32.17
N GLU A 334 14.80 -15.86 33.19
CA GLU A 334 15.78 -16.94 33.03
C GLU A 334 15.15 -18.23 32.48
N GLU A 335 13.93 -18.56 32.90
CA GLU A 335 13.21 -19.74 32.43
C GLU A 335 12.70 -19.56 30.99
N LEU A 336 12.29 -18.35 30.63
CA LEU A 336 11.94 -17.98 29.26
C LEU A 336 13.15 -18.08 28.33
N GLU A 337 14.28 -17.46 28.70
CA GLU A 337 15.50 -17.49 27.88
C GLU A 337 16.03 -18.91 27.67
N ALA A 338 15.87 -19.80 28.66
CA ALA A 338 16.24 -21.22 28.52
C ALA A 338 15.39 -21.99 27.48
N ASN A 339 14.24 -21.44 27.05
CA ASN A 339 13.35 -22.02 26.04
C ASN A 339 13.46 -21.35 24.66
N LEU A 340 14.24 -20.28 24.56
CA LEU A 340 14.56 -19.58 23.32
C LEU A 340 15.91 -20.06 22.75
N THR A 341 16.07 -19.98 21.44
CA THR A 341 17.40 -20.14 20.83
C THR A 341 18.23 -18.87 20.99
N ALA A 342 19.55 -18.98 20.79
CA ALA A 342 20.43 -17.82 20.83
C ALA A 342 20.03 -16.79 19.76
N GLU A 343 19.66 -17.25 18.57
CA GLU A 343 19.21 -16.40 17.47
C GLU A 343 17.89 -15.69 17.81
N GLU A 344 16.94 -16.36 18.46
CA GLU A 344 15.69 -15.75 18.91
C GLU A 344 15.94 -14.66 19.95
N ILE A 345 16.85 -14.89 20.91
CA ILE A 345 17.23 -13.91 21.92
C ILE A 345 17.89 -12.68 21.26
N GLU A 346 18.83 -12.89 20.34
CA GLU A 346 19.47 -11.79 19.60
C GLU A 346 18.46 -11.00 18.78
N LEU A 347 17.56 -11.69 18.08
CA LEU A 347 16.49 -11.07 17.30
C LEU A 347 15.60 -10.19 18.18
N ILE A 348 15.12 -10.72 19.30
CA ILE A 348 14.25 -9.99 20.22
C ILE A 348 14.97 -8.79 20.84
N LYS A 349 16.21 -8.97 21.33
CA LYS A 349 17.01 -7.89 21.93
C LYS A 349 17.44 -6.82 20.92
N SER A 350 17.39 -7.11 19.62
CA SER A 350 17.61 -6.12 18.56
C SER A 350 16.38 -5.22 18.28
N GLY A 351 15.25 -5.47 18.96
CA GLY A 351 14.01 -4.70 18.83
C GLY A 351 12.96 -5.34 17.93
N GLN A 352 13.18 -6.57 17.46
CA GLN A 352 12.15 -7.33 16.73
C GLN A 352 11.24 -8.10 17.68
N SER A 353 10.02 -8.43 17.24
CA SER A 353 9.11 -9.29 17.99
C SER A 353 9.17 -10.74 17.51
N LEU A 354 8.86 -11.67 18.42
CA LEU A 354 8.72 -13.10 18.12
C LEU A 354 7.26 -13.52 18.37
N LYS A 355 6.60 -14.04 17.33
CA LYS A 355 5.24 -14.58 17.42
C LYS A 355 5.24 -15.96 18.07
N VAL A 356 4.58 -16.09 19.21
CA VAL A 356 4.55 -17.31 20.00
C VAL A 356 3.20 -17.53 20.66
N THR A 357 2.87 -18.77 20.95
CA THR A 357 1.86 -19.13 21.95
C THR A 357 2.57 -19.50 23.24
N MET A 358 2.27 -18.81 24.34
CA MET A 358 2.84 -19.07 25.65
C MET A 358 1.81 -19.64 26.61
N LEU A 359 2.22 -20.66 27.36
CA LEU A 359 1.54 -21.08 28.58
C LEU A 359 2.07 -20.20 29.72
N LEU A 360 1.23 -19.28 30.19
CA LEU A 360 1.52 -18.38 31.28
C LEU A 360 0.84 -18.85 32.57
N LYS A 361 1.42 -18.45 33.70
CA LYS A 361 0.95 -18.77 35.04
C LYS A 361 0.85 -17.50 35.88
N ASP A 362 -0.17 -17.46 36.73
CA ASP A 362 -0.32 -16.48 37.81
C ASP A 362 -0.15 -15.02 37.32
N ILE A 363 -1.15 -14.53 36.57
CA ILE A 363 -1.17 -13.15 36.03
C ILE A 363 -1.48 -12.18 37.18
N SER A 364 -0.52 -11.36 37.55
CA SER A 364 -0.65 -10.36 38.62
C SER A 364 -0.69 -8.95 38.09
N THR A 365 -1.48 -8.10 38.72
CA THR A 365 -1.46 -6.65 38.49
C THR A 365 -0.96 -5.96 39.74
N SER A 366 -0.06 -4.98 39.55
CA SER A 366 0.39 -4.04 40.57
C SER A 366 0.29 -2.64 39.99
N TYR A 367 -0.51 -1.78 40.61
CA TYR A 367 -0.76 -0.42 40.14
C TYR A 367 -0.78 0.58 41.31
N MET A 368 -0.26 1.79 41.09
CA MET A 368 -0.34 2.87 42.06
C MET A 368 -1.10 4.07 41.44
N TYR A 369 -2.03 4.64 42.21
CA TYR A 369 -2.87 5.77 41.80
C TYR A 369 -2.04 6.91 41.21
N GLN A 370 -2.43 7.37 40.01
CA GLN A 370 -1.73 8.41 39.22
C GLN A 370 -0.25 8.10 38.91
N SER A 371 0.15 6.83 38.96
CA SER A 371 1.50 6.40 38.69
C SER A 371 1.50 5.25 37.67
N GLU A 372 2.70 4.74 37.42
CA GLU A 372 2.90 3.59 36.56
C GLU A 372 2.45 2.33 37.29
N GLY A 373 1.96 1.38 36.51
CA GLY A 373 1.65 0.04 36.97
C GLY A 373 1.84 -0.95 35.85
N GLY A 374 1.79 -2.23 36.18
CA GLY A 374 2.10 -3.28 35.24
C GLY A 374 1.33 -4.55 35.54
N ILE A 375 1.15 -5.34 34.49
CA ILE A 375 0.75 -6.72 34.59
C ILE A 375 2.03 -7.57 34.48
N GLY A 376 2.19 -8.55 35.35
CA GLY A 376 3.25 -9.53 35.31
C GLY A 376 2.71 -10.95 35.26
N ALA A 377 3.42 -11.86 34.63
CA ALA A 377 3.09 -13.29 34.62
C ALA A 377 4.36 -14.14 34.71
N ASP A 378 4.21 -15.38 35.19
CA ASP A 378 5.28 -16.37 35.11
C ASP A 378 5.12 -17.20 33.83
N PHE A 379 6.21 -17.34 33.09
CA PHE A 379 6.32 -18.23 31.95
C PHE A 379 6.35 -19.71 32.39
N ILE A 380 5.71 -20.61 31.64
CA ILE A 380 5.87 -22.06 31.80
C ILE A 380 6.52 -22.69 30.55
N SER A 381 5.96 -22.41 29.37
CA SER A 381 6.43 -22.98 28.10
C SER A 381 5.95 -22.14 26.92
N LEU A 382 6.62 -22.24 25.77
CA LEU A 382 6.17 -21.63 24.50
C LEU A 382 6.16 -22.63 23.34
N SER A 383 5.32 -22.34 22.36
CA SER A 383 5.34 -22.92 21.01
C SER A 383 5.40 -21.82 19.97
N ARG A 384 6.19 -22.02 18.91
CA ARG A 384 6.32 -21.07 17.80
C ARG A 384 5.10 -21.14 16.91
N ILE A 385 4.62 -19.97 16.47
CA ILE A 385 3.59 -19.87 15.44
C ILE A 385 4.32 -19.86 14.10
N GLN A 386 4.03 -20.83 13.24
CA GLN A 386 4.68 -20.98 11.93
C GLN A 386 4.16 -19.97 10.91
#